data_AF-A0A7Y3JUU3-F1
#
_entry.id   AF-A0A7Y3JUU3-F1
#
_cell.length_a   1.000
_cell.length_b   1.000
_cell.length_c   1.000
_cell.angle_alpha   90.00
_cell.angle_beta   90.00
_cell.angle_gamma   90.00
#
_symmetry.space_group_name_H-M   'P 1'
#
loop_
_entity.id
_entity.type
_entity.pdbx_description
1 polymer ?
#
loop_
_entity_poly.entity_id
_entity_poly.type
_entity_poly.pdbx_seq_one_letter_code
_entity_poly.pdbx_strand_id
1 'polypeptide(L)'
;MKKFSNGFALIVGLFMSPVWADGLVHKCKDPQGKIIYQASPCARSDVSVATWAEQAQAVAQPDGGDPQSNRTLVLKQQGNGHYFVDGVLNGKPLNFVVDTGASVVSIPRATAYAANMSCKDMALMQTANGTSSVCTAIIARLKVGHFLLKDVNAMIVPNLNQPLLGMNVLQQFRIEQDNGEMRLSPKR
;
A
#
# COMPACT_ATOMS: atom_id res chain seq x y z
N MET A 1 -65.80 34.63 -11.90
CA MET A 1 -65.48 34.37 -13.32
C MET A 1 -64.04 34.77 -13.60
N LYS A 2 -63.38 34.03 -14.51
CA LYS A 2 -62.01 34.18 -15.06
C LYS A 2 -60.89 33.44 -14.32
N LYS A 3 -60.64 32.23 -14.86
CA LYS A 3 -59.44 31.39 -14.77
C LYS A 3 -58.22 32.12 -15.36
N PHE A 4 -57.04 31.89 -14.80
CA PHE A 4 -55.81 31.76 -15.59
C PHE A 4 -54.92 30.67 -14.97
N SER A 5 -54.72 29.63 -15.78
CA SER A 5 -53.79 28.52 -15.59
C SER A 5 -52.39 29.01 -15.98
N ASN A 6 -51.36 28.61 -15.23
CA ASN A 6 -50.00 28.46 -15.75
C ASN A 6 -49.26 27.39 -14.93
N GLY A 7 -48.87 26.33 -15.64
CA GLY A 7 -48.09 25.23 -15.08
C GLY A 7 -46.63 25.63 -14.88
N PHE A 8 -46.02 25.03 -13.87
CA PHE A 8 -44.57 25.03 -13.69
C PHE A 8 -44.15 23.58 -13.44
N ALA A 9 -43.37 23.06 -14.39
CA ALA A 9 -42.75 21.74 -14.30
C ALA A 9 -41.71 21.75 -13.16
N LEU A 10 -41.91 20.89 -12.17
CA LEU A 10 -40.93 20.65 -11.11
C LEU A 10 -39.91 19.63 -11.63
N ILE A 11 -38.76 20.13 -12.07
CA ILE A 11 -37.59 19.33 -12.44
C ILE A 11 -37.10 18.62 -11.18
N VAL A 12 -37.17 17.29 -11.18
CA VAL A 12 -36.54 16.43 -10.18
C VAL A 12 -35.02 16.54 -10.38
N GLY A 13 -34.39 17.41 -9.60
CA GLY A 13 -32.93 17.47 -9.48
C GLY A 13 -32.44 16.26 -8.70
N LEU A 14 -32.04 15.21 -9.41
CA LEU A 14 -31.17 14.15 -8.88
C LEU A 14 -29.82 14.79 -8.53
N PHE A 15 -29.67 15.19 -7.27
CA PHE A 15 -28.37 15.50 -6.68
C PHE A 15 -27.56 14.20 -6.59
N MET A 16 -26.84 13.86 -7.66
CA MET A 16 -25.73 12.92 -7.56
C MET A 16 -24.65 13.60 -6.74
N SER A 17 -24.60 13.28 -5.45
CA SER A 17 -23.49 13.66 -4.59
C SER A 17 -22.20 13.11 -5.20
N PRO A 18 -21.10 13.88 -5.26
CA PRO A 18 -19.81 13.33 -5.64
C PRO A 18 -19.41 12.32 -4.56
N VAL A 19 -19.35 11.05 -4.92
CA VAL A 19 -18.71 10.03 -4.08
C VAL A 19 -17.24 10.39 -4.05
N TRP A 20 -16.77 10.80 -2.86
CA TRP A 20 -15.36 10.99 -2.58
C TRP A 20 -14.76 9.60 -2.63
N ALA A 21 -14.08 9.26 -3.74
CA ALA A 21 -13.34 8.02 -3.85
C ALA A 21 -12.16 8.11 -2.89
N ASP A 22 -12.31 7.56 -1.69
CA ASP A 22 -11.22 7.27 -0.79
C ASP A 22 -10.14 6.54 -1.60
N GLY A 23 -8.90 7.03 -1.58
CA GLY A 23 -7.76 6.47 -2.31
C GLY A 23 -7.32 5.07 -1.82
N LEU A 24 -8.27 4.23 -1.41
CA LEU A 24 -8.10 2.85 -1.05
C LEU A 24 -8.05 2.01 -2.34
N VAL A 25 -6.88 1.44 -2.60
CA VAL A 25 -6.73 0.44 -3.67
C VAL A 25 -7.08 -0.93 -3.07
N HIS A 26 -8.14 -1.55 -3.58
CA HIS A 26 -8.59 -2.89 -3.22
C HIS A 26 -7.86 -3.93 -4.09
N LYS A 27 -7.27 -4.95 -3.43
CA LYS A 27 -6.68 -6.13 -4.08
C LYS A 27 -7.75 -7.23 -4.15
N CYS A 28 -8.23 -7.52 -5.35
CA CYS A 28 -9.27 -8.50 -5.59
C CYS A 28 -8.70 -9.68 -6.39
N LYS A 29 -9.30 -10.85 -6.25
CA LYS A 29 -9.03 -12.00 -7.11
C LYS A 29 -10.28 -12.29 -7.92
N ASP A 30 -10.16 -12.16 -9.23
CA ASP A 30 -11.27 -12.42 -10.15
C ASP A 30 -11.63 -13.91 -10.19
N PRO A 31 -12.76 -14.31 -10.79
CA PRO A 31 -13.17 -15.70 -10.89
C PRO A 31 -12.18 -16.61 -11.65
N GLN A 32 -11.32 -16.03 -12.50
CA GLN A 32 -10.26 -16.73 -13.23
C GLN A 32 -8.98 -16.90 -12.38
N GLY A 33 -8.96 -16.35 -11.16
CA GLY A 33 -7.87 -16.47 -10.21
C GLY A 33 -6.77 -15.43 -10.37
N LYS A 34 -6.97 -14.41 -11.22
CA LYS A 34 -6.02 -13.32 -11.45
C LYS A 34 -6.21 -12.21 -10.41
N ILE A 35 -5.09 -11.66 -9.96
CA ILE A 35 -5.08 -10.55 -9.00
C ILE A 35 -5.27 -9.24 -9.74
N ILE A 36 -6.24 -8.44 -9.29
CA ILE A 36 -6.55 -7.11 -9.82
C ILE A 36 -6.50 -6.07 -8.69
N TYR A 37 -6.05 -4.87 -9.01
CA TYR A 37 -5.99 -3.73 -8.09
C TYR A 37 -6.93 -2.64 -8.60
N GLN A 38 -7.88 -2.21 -7.78
CA GLN A 38 -8.91 -1.27 -8.20
C GLN A 38 -9.29 -0.29 -7.10
N ALA A 39 -9.76 0.90 -7.49
CA ALA A 39 -10.20 1.93 -6.54
C ALA A 39 -11.58 1.63 -5.91
N SER A 40 -12.33 0.67 -6.45
CA SER A 40 -13.64 0.25 -5.94
C SER A 40 -13.54 -1.06 -5.16
N PRO A 41 -14.40 -1.30 -4.15
CA PRO A 41 -14.46 -2.59 -3.46
C PRO A 41 -14.63 -3.78 -4.42
N CYS A 42 -14.12 -4.96 -4.03
CA CYS A 42 -14.20 -6.18 -4.85
C CYS A 42 -15.65 -6.52 -5.21
N ALA A 43 -15.90 -6.97 -6.44
CA ALA A 43 -17.23 -7.37 -6.85
C ALA A 43 -17.70 -8.56 -5.99
N ARG A 44 -19.02 -8.77 -5.88
CA ARG A 44 -19.58 -9.88 -5.07
C ARG A 44 -19.10 -11.27 -5.49
N SER A 45 -18.66 -11.42 -6.74
CA SER A 45 -18.07 -12.64 -7.32
C SER A 45 -16.60 -12.84 -7.01
N ASP A 46 -15.94 -11.82 -6.45
CA ASP A 46 -14.49 -11.78 -6.26
C ASP A 46 -14.18 -11.98 -4.77
N VAL A 47 -13.18 -12.80 -4.47
CA VAL A 47 -12.71 -12.97 -3.10
C VAL A 47 -11.74 -11.85 -2.77
N SER A 48 -11.99 -11.10 -1.69
CA SER A 48 -11.00 -10.17 -1.15
C SER A 48 -9.79 -10.98 -0.67
N VAL A 49 -8.68 -10.91 -1.38
CA VAL A 49 -7.45 -11.65 -1.05
C VAL A 49 -6.65 -11.03 0.08
N ALA A 50 -7.14 -9.93 0.66
CA ALA A 50 -6.71 -9.49 1.97
C ALA A 50 -7.42 -10.35 3.03
N THR A 51 -6.82 -11.49 3.39
CA THR A 51 -7.27 -12.26 4.56
C THR A 51 -6.92 -11.52 5.84
N TRP A 52 -7.59 -10.38 6.08
CA TRP A 52 -7.69 -9.69 7.38
C TRP A 52 -9.13 -9.23 7.66
N ALA A 53 -10.07 -9.35 6.70
CA ALA A 53 -11.46 -8.94 6.91
C ALA A 53 -12.20 -9.76 7.98
N GLU A 54 -11.73 -10.99 8.29
CA GLU A 54 -12.33 -11.83 9.33
C GLU A 54 -11.76 -11.56 10.75
N GLN A 55 -10.75 -10.70 10.91
CA GLN A 55 -10.08 -10.47 12.20
C GLN A 55 -10.07 -9.00 12.65
N ALA A 56 -10.84 -8.13 11.98
CA ALA A 56 -10.93 -6.73 12.35
C ALA A 56 -11.67 -6.46 13.69
N GLN A 57 -12.10 -7.49 14.43
CA GLN A 57 -12.82 -7.32 15.70
C GLN A 57 -12.00 -7.59 16.96
N ALA A 58 -10.71 -7.93 16.87
CA ALA A 58 -9.88 -7.99 18.06
C ALA A 58 -8.41 -7.73 17.72
N VAL A 59 -7.92 -6.50 17.91
CA VAL A 59 -6.64 -6.24 18.64
C VAL A 59 -6.59 -4.74 19.02
N ALA A 60 -7.18 -4.39 20.15
CA ALA A 60 -6.58 -3.37 21.00
C ALA A 60 -5.85 -4.15 22.11
N GLN A 61 -4.56 -4.40 21.93
CA GLN A 61 -3.74 -5.00 22.98
C GLN A 61 -2.30 -4.44 22.92
N PRO A 62 -1.69 -4.12 24.08
CA PRO A 62 -0.45 -3.35 24.18
C PRO A 62 0.78 -4.19 23.83
N ASP A 63 1.96 -3.54 23.78
CA ASP A 63 3.31 -4.00 23.34
C ASP A 63 3.82 -5.36 23.91
N GLY A 64 3.07 -6.45 23.75
CA GLY A 64 3.55 -7.83 23.83
C GLY A 64 3.84 -8.31 22.42
N GLY A 65 5.10 -8.66 22.14
CA GLY A 65 5.56 -9.01 20.80
C GLY A 65 4.62 -9.99 20.09
N ASP A 66 4.18 -9.62 18.89
CA ASP A 66 3.31 -10.45 18.05
C ASP A 66 4.02 -11.81 17.82
N PRO A 67 3.49 -12.95 18.26
CA PRO A 67 4.11 -14.26 18.02
C PRO A 67 4.30 -14.56 16.52
N GLN A 68 3.61 -13.82 15.65
CA GLN A 68 3.81 -13.86 14.21
C GLN A 68 5.11 -13.18 13.75
N SER A 69 5.68 -12.21 14.50
CA SER A 69 6.93 -11.53 14.14
C SER A 69 8.13 -12.45 14.04
N ASN A 70 8.06 -13.65 14.63
CA ASN A 70 9.12 -14.66 14.54
C ASN A 70 8.93 -15.67 13.39
N ARG A 71 7.83 -15.57 12.63
CA ARG A 71 7.54 -16.47 11.51
C ARG A 71 8.22 -15.99 10.23
N THR A 72 8.64 -16.94 9.41
CA THR A 72 9.12 -16.67 8.05
C THR A 72 7.96 -16.19 7.17
N LEU A 73 8.16 -15.08 6.47
CA LEU A 73 7.29 -14.61 5.41
C LEU A 73 7.74 -15.21 4.08
N VAL A 74 6.80 -15.82 3.35
CA VAL A 74 7.07 -16.50 2.07
C VAL A 74 6.37 -15.74 0.95
N LEU A 75 7.14 -15.34 -0.07
CA LEU A 75 6.69 -14.57 -1.22
C LEU A 75 6.89 -15.39 -2.48
N LYS A 76 5.91 -15.37 -3.37
CA LYS A 76 6.03 -15.97 -4.71
C LYS A 76 6.39 -14.90 -5.72
N GLN A 77 7.31 -15.23 -6.61
CA GLN A 77 7.66 -14.40 -7.75
C GLN A 77 6.43 -14.23 -8.64
N GLN A 78 6.18 -13.00 -9.08
CA GLN A 78 5.13 -12.72 -10.06
C GLN A 78 5.66 -12.88 -11.49
N GLY A 79 4.76 -12.89 -12.49
CA GLY A 79 5.11 -13.12 -13.90
C GLY A 79 6.08 -12.11 -14.50
N ASN A 80 6.31 -10.97 -13.85
CA ASN A 80 7.32 -9.97 -14.23
C ASN A 80 8.70 -10.21 -13.58
N GLY A 81 8.87 -11.31 -12.84
CA GLY A 81 10.13 -11.65 -12.17
C GLY A 81 10.35 -10.94 -10.82
N HIS A 82 9.44 -10.06 -10.39
CA HIS A 82 9.57 -9.34 -9.13
C HIS A 82 8.84 -10.05 -7.98
N TYR A 83 9.35 -9.83 -6.77
CA TYR A 83 8.67 -10.21 -5.52
C TYR A 83 7.95 -9.00 -4.97
N PHE A 84 6.77 -9.26 -4.42
CA PHE A 84 5.94 -8.24 -3.83
C PHE A 84 5.57 -8.61 -2.41
N VAL A 85 5.54 -7.61 -1.53
CA VAL A 85 5.14 -7.78 -0.14
C VAL A 85 4.08 -6.76 0.23
N ASP A 86 2.98 -7.26 0.80
CA ASP A 86 1.92 -6.41 1.33
C ASP A 86 2.42 -5.67 2.57
N GLY A 87 2.05 -4.41 2.70
CA GLY A 87 2.43 -3.59 3.84
C GLY A 87 1.36 -2.57 4.22
N VAL A 88 1.59 -1.92 5.36
CA VAL A 88 0.71 -0.85 5.86
C VAL A 88 1.57 0.32 6.31
N LEU A 89 1.29 1.48 5.73
CA LEU A 89 1.93 2.75 6.01
C LEU A 89 0.89 3.71 6.58
N ASN A 90 1.05 4.14 7.83
CA ASN A 90 0.09 5.05 8.49
C ASN A 90 -1.38 4.59 8.37
N GLY A 91 -1.63 3.27 8.43
CA GLY A 91 -2.97 2.68 8.29
C GLY A 91 -3.46 2.51 6.85
N LYS A 92 -2.71 2.96 5.84
CA LYS A 92 -3.02 2.76 4.42
C LYS A 92 -2.33 1.50 3.89
N PRO A 93 -3.06 0.56 3.27
CA PRO A 93 -2.45 -0.61 2.65
C PRO A 93 -1.67 -0.21 1.38
N LEU A 94 -0.54 -0.86 1.16
CA LEU A 94 0.25 -0.74 -0.06
C LEU A 94 0.98 -2.06 -0.35
N ASN A 95 1.44 -2.22 -1.58
CA ASN A 95 2.18 -3.40 -2.01
C ASN A 95 3.57 -2.95 -2.50
N PHE A 96 4.61 -3.39 -1.82
CA PHE A 96 5.99 -3.03 -2.14
C PHE A 96 6.58 -4.01 -3.14
N VAL A 97 7.37 -3.51 -4.08
CA VAL A 97 8.39 -4.32 -4.77
C VAL A 97 9.54 -4.55 -3.80
N VAL A 98 10.02 -5.78 -3.67
CA VAL A 98 11.27 -6.07 -2.97
C VAL A 98 12.43 -5.62 -3.86
N ASP A 99 13.20 -4.63 -3.43
CA ASP A 99 14.26 -4.02 -4.24
C ASP A 99 15.59 -3.96 -3.47
N THR A 100 16.49 -4.91 -3.77
CA THR A 100 17.83 -4.96 -3.19
C THR A 100 18.78 -3.88 -3.73
N GLY A 101 18.41 -3.21 -4.82
CA GLY A 101 19.16 -2.09 -5.40
C GLY A 101 18.83 -0.74 -4.74
N ALA A 102 17.67 -0.63 -4.08
CA ALA A 102 17.30 0.57 -3.34
C ALA A 102 17.96 0.58 -1.95
N SER A 103 18.71 1.63 -1.62
CA SER A 103 19.34 1.76 -0.29
C SER A 103 18.32 1.98 0.83
N VAL A 104 17.23 2.70 0.52
CA VAL A 104 16.17 3.05 1.48
C VAL A 104 14.79 2.77 0.91
N VAL A 105 13.79 2.61 1.79
CA VAL A 105 12.37 2.56 1.39
C VAL A 105 12.02 3.78 0.55
N SER A 106 11.49 3.55 -0.64
CA SER A 106 11.11 4.61 -1.57
C SER A 106 9.61 4.60 -1.79
N ILE A 107 8.97 5.75 -1.58
CA ILE A 107 7.51 5.91 -1.62
C ILE A 107 7.15 6.87 -2.76
N PRO A 108 6.25 6.50 -3.68
CA PRO A 108 5.70 7.43 -4.67
C PRO A 108 5.10 8.67 -4.00
N ARG A 109 5.27 9.84 -4.62
CA ARG A 109 4.69 11.10 -4.12
C ARG A 109 3.18 11.00 -3.86
N ALA A 110 2.43 10.37 -4.77
CA ALA A 110 0.99 10.18 -4.62
C ALA A 110 0.64 9.32 -3.39
N THR A 111 1.39 8.24 -3.15
CA THR A 111 1.23 7.37 -1.98
C THR A 111 1.58 8.09 -0.70
N ALA A 112 2.69 8.85 -0.69
CA ALA A 112 3.10 9.65 0.46
C ALA A 112 2.03 10.68 0.84
N TYR A 113 1.44 11.35 -0.15
CA TYR A 113 0.31 12.28 0.06
C TYR A 113 -0.92 11.56 0.64
N ALA A 114 -1.34 10.44 0.04
CA ALA A 114 -2.49 9.66 0.53
C ALA A 114 -2.29 9.07 1.94
N ALA A 115 -1.03 8.86 2.34
CA ALA A 115 -0.63 8.38 3.67
C ALA A 115 -0.26 9.52 4.65
N ASN A 116 -0.51 10.78 4.29
CA ASN A 116 -0.17 11.97 5.09
C ASN A 116 1.29 11.99 5.57
N MET A 117 2.22 11.55 4.73
CA MET A 117 3.64 11.67 5.02
C MET A 117 4.11 13.10 4.82
N SER A 118 4.85 13.62 5.80
CA SER A 118 5.48 14.93 5.70
C SER A 118 6.88 14.82 5.11
N CYS A 119 7.19 15.75 4.21
CA CYS A 119 8.53 15.97 3.74
C CYS A 119 9.38 16.58 4.86
N LYS A 120 10.53 15.98 5.19
CA LYS A 120 11.47 16.49 6.20
C LYS A 120 12.49 17.42 5.55
N ASP A 121 13.33 16.88 4.66
CA ASP A 121 14.39 17.62 3.97
C ASP A 121 14.44 17.24 2.50
N MET A 122 14.75 18.21 1.63
CA MET A 122 15.02 17.93 0.22
C MET A 122 16.44 17.37 0.06
N ALA A 123 16.58 16.36 -0.81
CA ALA A 123 17.87 15.73 -1.12
C ALA A 123 17.97 15.42 -2.62
N LEU A 124 19.19 15.15 -3.08
CA LEU A 124 19.46 14.60 -4.40
C LEU A 124 19.81 13.12 -4.25
N MET A 125 19.18 12.27 -5.06
CA MET A 125 19.41 10.84 -5.09
C MET A 125 19.78 10.40 -6.50
N GLN A 126 20.83 9.58 -6.61
CA GLN A 126 21.14 8.90 -7.86
C GLN A 126 20.16 7.74 -8.05
N THR A 127 19.46 7.71 -9.17
CA THR A 127 18.56 6.63 -9.56
C THR A 127 18.97 6.06 -10.90
N ALA A 128 18.33 4.97 -11.33
CA ALA A 128 18.52 4.40 -12.66
C ALA A 128 18.19 5.41 -13.78
N ASN A 129 17.28 6.35 -13.53
CA ASN A 129 16.90 7.40 -14.48
C ASN A 129 17.72 8.69 -14.32
N GLY A 130 18.88 8.61 -13.64
CA GLY A 130 19.72 9.76 -13.31
C GLY A 130 19.44 10.36 -11.94
N THR A 131 19.94 11.58 -11.70
CA THR A 131 19.76 12.27 -10.43
C THR A 131 18.33 12.80 -10.31
N SER A 132 17.66 12.48 -9.19
CA SER A 132 16.31 12.96 -8.88
C SER A 132 16.33 13.78 -7.59
N SER A 133 15.56 14.87 -7.57
CA SER A 133 15.28 15.58 -6.33
C SER A 133 14.17 14.84 -5.57
N VAL A 134 14.51 14.38 -4.38
CA VAL A 134 13.66 13.58 -3.50
C VAL A 134 13.44 14.31 -2.18
N CYS A 135 12.44 13.89 -1.42
CA CYS A 135 12.31 14.33 -0.04
C CYS A 135 12.55 13.18 0.94
N THR A 136 13.32 13.42 2.00
CA THR A 136 13.48 12.48 3.10
C THR A 136 12.24 12.50 4.00
N ALA A 137 11.92 11.35 4.59
CA ALA A 137 10.82 11.20 5.53
C ALA A 137 11.12 10.07 6.53
N ILE A 138 10.37 10.07 7.64
CA ILE A 138 10.38 8.97 8.61
C ILE A 138 8.98 8.36 8.65
N ILE A 139 8.92 7.05 8.49
CA ILE A 139 7.70 6.27 8.66
C ILE A 139 7.65 5.80 10.11
N ALA A 140 6.74 6.38 10.90
CA ALA A 140 6.62 6.06 12.32
C ALA A 140 6.29 4.58 12.57
N ARG A 141 5.40 4.00 11.75
CA ARG A 141 5.08 2.56 11.79
C ARG A 141 4.90 2.03 10.38
N LEU A 142 5.71 1.04 10.03
CA LEU A 142 5.64 0.33 8.77
C LEU A 142 5.36 -1.15 9.06
N LYS A 143 4.23 -1.66 8.58
CA LYS A 143 3.99 -3.11 8.54
C LYS A 143 4.48 -3.67 7.21
N VAL A 144 5.22 -4.77 7.24
CA VAL A 144 5.69 -5.53 6.07
C VAL A 144 5.32 -7.00 6.29
N GLY A 145 4.35 -7.52 5.54
CA GLY A 145 3.70 -8.78 5.86
C GLY A 145 3.14 -8.73 7.29
N HIS A 146 3.75 -9.48 8.20
CA HIS A 146 3.43 -9.47 9.64
C HIS A 146 4.50 -8.79 10.51
N PHE A 147 5.60 -8.31 9.94
CA PHE A 147 6.62 -7.60 10.70
C PHE A 147 6.21 -6.15 10.90
N LEU A 148 6.35 -5.65 12.13
CA LEU A 148 6.13 -4.24 12.46
C LEU A 148 7.49 -3.56 12.70
N LEU A 149 7.80 -2.58 11.85
CA LEU A 149 8.98 -1.74 11.98
C LEU A 149 8.57 -0.36 12.47
N LYS A 150 9.41 0.26 13.30
CA LYS A 150 9.21 1.61 13.83
C LYS A 150 10.33 2.52 13.29
N ASP A 151 10.00 3.80 13.10
CA ASP A 151 10.95 4.86 12.75
C ASP A 151 11.82 4.54 11.51
N VAL A 152 11.17 4.05 10.45
CA VAL A 152 11.87 3.64 9.22
C VAL A 152 12.18 4.85 8.35
N ASN A 153 13.45 5.06 8.04
CA ASN A 153 13.88 6.06 7.06
C ASN A 153 13.32 5.74 5.67
N ALA A 154 12.77 6.75 5.01
CA ALA A 154 12.21 6.63 3.67
C ALA A 154 12.50 7.87 2.82
N MET A 155 12.30 7.73 1.51
CA MET A 155 12.33 8.83 0.55
C MET A 155 11.02 8.90 -0.21
N ILE A 156 10.50 10.11 -0.38
CA ILE A 156 9.37 10.43 -1.25
C ILE A 156 9.93 10.77 -2.63
N VAL A 157 9.59 9.95 -3.62
CA VAL A 157 10.14 10.03 -4.98
C VAL A 157 9.05 10.48 -5.96
N PRO A 158 9.24 11.60 -6.69
CA PRO A 158 8.21 12.21 -7.54
C PRO A 158 7.67 11.33 -8.67
N ASN A 159 8.58 10.64 -9.38
CA ASN A 159 8.28 9.89 -10.60
C ASN A 159 8.40 8.37 -10.39
N LEU A 160 8.21 7.92 -9.15
CA LEU A 160 8.22 6.51 -8.80
C LEU A 160 6.80 5.95 -8.94
N ASN A 161 6.65 4.85 -9.66
CA ASN A 161 5.35 4.26 -9.93
C ASN A 161 4.88 3.31 -8.82
N GLN A 162 5.81 2.59 -8.18
CA GLN A 162 5.50 1.59 -7.15
C GLN A 162 6.40 1.78 -5.92
N PRO A 163 5.89 1.57 -4.70
CA PRO A 163 6.71 1.56 -3.51
C PRO A 163 7.81 0.50 -3.57
N LEU A 164 9.02 0.86 -3.14
CA LEU A 164 10.18 -0.02 -3.10
C LEU A 164 10.55 -0.30 -1.64
N LEU A 165 10.67 -1.58 -1.29
CA LEU A 165 11.20 -2.00 0.00
C LEU A 165 12.72 -2.12 -0.12
N GLY A 166 13.43 -1.10 0.37
CA GLY A 166 14.87 -0.99 0.24
C GLY A 166 15.67 -1.72 1.32
N MET A 167 16.99 -1.69 1.15
CA MET A 167 17.95 -2.42 1.96
C MET A 167 17.98 -2.01 3.43
N ASN A 168 17.65 -0.77 3.78
CA ASN A 168 17.52 -0.36 5.18
C ASN A 168 16.48 -1.17 5.98
N VAL A 169 15.48 -1.73 5.29
CA VAL A 169 14.52 -2.67 5.89
C VAL A 169 14.93 -4.12 5.61
N LEU A 170 15.28 -4.45 4.36
CA LEU A 170 15.61 -5.83 3.97
C LEU A 170 16.78 -6.43 4.78
N GLN A 171 17.76 -5.60 5.17
CA GLN A 171 18.88 -6.04 5.99
C GLN A 171 18.50 -6.46 7.42
N GLN A 172 17.27 -6.21 7.88
CA GLN A 172 16.79 -6.74 9.15
C GLN A 172 16.39 -8.22 9.07
N PHE A 173 16.27 -8.75 7.85
CA PHE A 173 15.87 -10.11 7.58
C PHE A 173 17.03 -10.94 7.03
N ARG A 174 16.99 -12.24 7.27
CA ARG A 174 17.64 -13.24 6.45
C ARG A 174 16.75 -13.50 5.24
N ILE A 175 17.35 -13.40 4.06
CA ILE A 175 16.68 -13.55 2.76
C ILE A 175 17.20 -14.81 2.10
N GLU A 176 16.30 -15.73 1.79
CA GLU A 176 16.58 -16.91 0.97
C GLU A 176 15.70 -16.84 -0.27
N GLN A 177 16.28 -17.08 -1.45
CA GLN A 177 15.53 -17.11 -2.70
C GLN A 177 15.86 -18.41 -3.44
N ASP A 178 14.84 -19.19 -3.77
CA ASP A 178 14.96 -20.45 -4.50
C ASP A 178 13.70 -20.72 -5.34
N ASN A 179 13.87 -21.18 -6.58
CA ASN A 179 12.77 -21.63 -7.46
C ASN A 179 11.54 -20.70 -7.54
N GLY A 180 11.75 -19.38 -7.60
CA GLY A 180 10.66 -18.40 -7.67
C GLY A 180 9.94 -18.16 -6.34
N GLU A 181 10.50 -18.64 -5.23
CA GLU A 181 10.07 -18.34 -3.87
C GLU A 181 11.16 -17.48 -3.18
N MET A 182 10.73 -16.47 -2.43
CA MET A 182 11.57 -15.69 -1.54
C MET A 182 11.06 -15.81 -0.10
N ARG A 183 11.98 -16.08 0.83
CA ARG A 183 11.71 -16.28 2.24
C ARG A 183 12.41 -15.20 3.04
N LEU A 184 11.65 -14.41 3.79
CA LEU A 184 12.14 -13.39 4.71
C LEU A 184 11.93 -13.88 6.13
N SER A 185 13.02 -14.06 6.88
CA SER A 185 12.99 -14.52 8.28
C SER A 185 13.77 -13.56 9.18
N PRO A 186 13.38 -13.36 10.46
CA PRO A 186 14.19 -12.57 11.38
C PRO A 186 15.61 -13.12 11.48
N LYS A 187 16.58 -12.20 11.62
CA LYS A 187 17.94 -12.58 12.00
C LYS A 187 17.92 -13.05 13.46
N ARG A 188 18.47 -14.22 13.72
CA ARG A 188 18.68 -14.72 15.08
C ARG A 188 19.91 -14.06 15.70
#